data_AF-A0A9E4PJX7-F1
#
_entry.id   AF-A0A9E4PJX7-F1
#
_cell.length_a   1.000
_cell.length_b   1.000
_cell.length_c   1.000
_cell.angle_alpha   90.00
_cell.angle_beta   90.00
_cell.angle_gamma   90.00
#
_symmetry.space_group_name_H-M   'P 1'
#
loop_
_entity.id
_entity.type
_entity.pdbx_description
1 polymer ?
#
loop_
_entity_poly.entity_id
_entity_poly.type
_entity_poly.pdbx_seq_one_letter_code
_entity_poly.pdbx_strand_id
1 'polypeptide(L)'
;LLDILEEDANVDAIAMELASGFLARRWQADPSSLDSMLDLLVKHRERSTKPFLTTLHPSHIEEITAQARAKVVERELPVFHSFERAARALSLATDYWLRET
;
A
#
# COMPACT_ATOMS: atom_id res chain seq x y z
N LEU A 1 -5.67 13.84 -1.25
CA LEU A 1 -4.95 13.07 -2.31
C LEU A 1 -5.73 11.82 -2.68
N LEU A 2 -5.97 10.88 -1.77
CA LEU A 2 -6.71 9.65 -2.08
C LEU A 2 -8.13 9.90 -2.61
N ASP A 3 -8.82 10.94 -2.14
CA ASP A 3 -10.14 11.33 -2.69
C ASP A 3 -10.06 11.77 -4.15
N ILE A 4 -9.00 12.50 -4.51
CA ILE A 4 -8.76 12.93 -5.90
C ILE A 4 -8.51 11.72 -6.79
N LEU A 5 -7.68 10.78 -6.32
CA LEU A 5 -7.40 9.54 -7.05
C LEU A 5 -8.63 8.64 -7.17
N GLU A 6 -9.54 8.69 -6.19
CA GLU A 6 -10.82 7.97 -6.25
C GLU A 6 -11.76 8.56 -7.30
N GLU A 7 -11.88 9.89 -7.37
CA GLU A 7 -12.80 10.58 -8.28
C GLU A 7 -12.33 10.59 -9.75
N ASP A 8 -11.02 10.43 -10.00
CA ASP A 8 -10.48 10.45 -11.37
C ASP A 8 -10.85 9.19 -12.15
N ALA A 9 -11.67 9.34 -13.19
CA ALA A 9 -12.08 8.24 -14.06
C ALA A 9 -10.94 7.61 -14.88
N ASN A 10 -9.77 8.24 -14.96
CA ASN A 10 -8.59 7.71 -15.66
C ASN A 10 -7.66 6.91 -14.73
N VAL A 11 -8.00 6.82 -13.44
CA VAL A 11 -7.25 6.02 -12.47
C VAL A 11 -8.01 4.74 -12.20
N ASP A 12 -7.51 3.63 -12.71
CA ASP A 12 -8.15 2.32 -12.55
C ASP A 12 -7.75 1.62 -11.24
N ALA A 13 -6.56 1.90 -10.72
CA ALA A 13 -6.01 1.28 -9.52
C ALA A 13 -5.02 2.22 -8.82
N ILE A 14 -4.83 2.00 -7.52
CA ILE A 14 -3.91 2.78 -6.68
C ILE A 14 -2.87 1.83 -6.10
N ALA A 15 -1.60 2.10 -6.39
CA ALA A 15 -0.46 1.42 -5.80
C ALA A 15 0.38 2.42 -5.00
N MET A 16 0.63 2.13 -3.72
CA MET A 16 1.34 3.04 -2.83
C MET A 16 2.57 2.40 -2.19
N GLU A 17 3.71 3.08 -2.32
CA GLU A 17 4.94 2.67 -1.66
C GLU A 17 5.07 3.28 -0.27
N LEU A 18 5.29 2.42 0.72
CA LEU A 18 5.41 2.79 2.13
C LEU A 18 6.87 2.99 2.56
N ALA A 19 7.86 2.50 1.81
CA ALA A 19 9.27 2.48 2.22
C ALA A 19 10.17 3.31 1.30
N SER A 20 10.18 4.62 1.53
CA SER A 20 11.38 5.42 1.27
C SER A 20 12.12 5.62 2.60
N GLY A 21 13.46 5.67 2.60
CA GLY A 21 14.24 5.92 3.81
C GLY A 21 13.86 7.20 4.57
N PHE A 22 13.11 8.10 3.92
CA PHE A 22 12.51 9.29 4.52
C PHE A 22 11.37 8.95 5.51
N LEU A 23 10.46 8.05 5.15
CA LEU A 23 9.36 7.64 6.02
C LEU A 23 9.86 6.84 7.24
N ALA A 24 10.90 6.03 7.06
CA ALA A 24 11.51 5.29 8.17
C ALA A 24 12.00 6.21 9.30
N ARG A 25 12.66 7.33 8.98
CA ARG A 25 13.08 8.33 9.97
C ARG A 25 11.90 8.97 10.70
N ARG A 26 10.81 9.24 9.98
CA ARG A 26 9.59 9.81 10.58
C ARG A 26 8.95 8.83 11.56
N TRP A 27 8.89 7.54 11.22
CA TRP A 27 8.35 6.52 12.12
C TRP A 27 9.22 6.27 13.35
N GLN A 28 10.54 6.46 13.25
CA GLN A 28 11.43 6.45 14.43
C GLN A 28 11.11 7.60 15.38
N ALA A 29 10.94 8.80 14.83
CA ALA A 29 10.69 10.00 15.63
C ALA A 29 9.27 10.01 16.22
N ASP A 30 8.30 9.47 15.48
CA ASP A 30 6.90 9.36 15.88
C ASP A 30 6.29 8.05 15.34
N PRO A 31 6.33 6.96 16.12
CA PRO A 31 5.76 5.68 15.73
C PRO A 31 4.25 5.71 15.46
N SER A 32 3.52 6.65 16.09
CA SER A 32 2.07 6.80 15.91
C SER A 32 1.69 7.33 14.52
N SER A 33 2.64 7.99 13.85
CA SER A 33 2.45 8.48 12.48
C SER A 33 2.28 7.34 11.47
N LEU A 34 2.91 6.19 11.70
CA LEU A 34 2.69 5.00 10.89
C LEU A 34 1.29 4.45 11.09
N ASP A 35 0.86 4.30 12.35
CA ASP A 35 -0.49 3.78 12.66
C ASP A 35 -1.57 4.66 12.04
N SER A 36 -1.47 5.99 12.23
CA SER A 36 -2.41 6.96 11.67
C SER A 36 -2.46 6.91 10.14
N MET A 37 -1.31 6.73 9.49
CA MET A 37 -1.25 6.57 8.04
C MET A 37 -1.93 5.28 7.62
N LEU A 38 -1.62 4.14 8.23
CA LEU A 38 -2.21 2.85 7.88
C LEU A 38 -3.73 2.84 8.10
N ASP A 39 -4.21 3.44 9.18
CA ASP A 39 -5.65 3.55 9.45
C ASP A 39 -6.37 4.39 8.38
N LEU A 40 -5.71 5.42 7.84
CA LEU A 40 -6.23 6.19 6.71
C LEU A 40 -6.29 5.35 5.43
N LEU A 41 -5.30 4.48 5.19
CA LEU A 41 -5.31 3.57 4.03
C LEU A 41 -6.37 2.50 4.14
N VAL A 42 -6.58 1.94 5.34
CA VAL A 42 -7.66 0.99 5.60
C VAL A 42 -9.00 1.64 5.28
N LYS A 43 -9.28 2.83 5.84
CA LYS A 43 -10.52 3.56 5.57
C LYS A 43 -10.71 3.85 4.08
N HIS A 44 -9.64 4.14 3.35
CA HIS A 44 -9.72 4.33 1.91
C HIS A 44 -10.01 3.03 1.15
N ARG A 45 -9.31 1.94 1.47
CA ARG A 45 -9.55 0.61 0.88
C ARG A 45 -10.98 0.13 1.10
N GLU A 46 -11.53 0.34 2.30
CA GLU A 46 -12.89 -0.12 2.66
C GLU A 46 -13.99 0.61 1.88
N ARG A 47 -13.77 1.89 1.52
CA ARG A 47 -14.75 2.69 0.77
C ARG A 47 -14.52 2.71 -0.74
N SER A 48 -13.30 2.46 -1.19
CA SER A 48 -12.91 2.59 -2.59
C SER A 48 -13.42 1.41 -3.41
N THR A 49 -13.88 1.69 -4.62
CA THR A 49 -14.17 0.63 -5.61
C THR A 49 -12.94 0.26 -6.43
N LYS A 50 -11.83 1.00 -6.28
CA LYS A 50 -10.60 0.81 -7.03
C LYS A 50 -9.67 -0.16 -6.30
N PRO A 51 -9.03 -1.11 -7.01
CA PRO A 51 -8.00 -1.94 -6.42
C PRO A 51 -6.90 -1.10 -5.75
N PHE A 52 -6.61 -1.43 -4.49
CA PHE A 52 -5.60 -0.74 -3.68
C PHE A 52 -4.48 -1.71 -3.26
N LEU A 53 -3.23 -1.35 -3.53
CA LEU A 53 -2.05 -2.17 -3.28
C LEU A 53 -0.99 -1.37 -2.54
N THR A 54 -0.24 -2.02 -1.66
CA THR A 54 0.92 -1.40 -1.00
C THR A 54 2.22 -2.13 -1.30
N THR A 55 3.32 -1.39 -1.39
CA THR A 55 4.67 -1.94 -1.49
C THR A 55 5.51 -1.51 -0.31
N LEU A 56 6.31 -2.44 0.21
CA LEU A 56 7.25 -2.19 1.29
C LEU A 56 8.57 -2.89 0.97
N HIS A 57 9.51 -2.09 0.47
CA HIS A 57 10.86 -2.54 0.15
C HIS A 57 11.70 -2.78 1.42
N PRO A 58 12.56 -3.80 1.43
CA PRO A 58 13.64 -3.90 2.41
C PRO A 58 14.47 -2.61 2.40
N SER A 59 14.76 -2.07 3.59
CA SER A 59 15.65 -0.91 3.75
C SER A 59 16.85 -1.27 4.61
N HIS A 60 17.87 -0.41 4.65
CA HIS A 60 19.04 -0.56 5.54
C HIS A 60 18.67 -0.59 7.03
N ILE A 61 17.43 -0.20 7.39
CA ILE A 61 16.90 -0.28 8.75
C ILE A 61 15.87 -1.40 8.82
N GLU A 62 16.37 -2.64 8.79
CA GLU A 62 15.57 -3.86 8.64
C GLU A 62 14.51 -4.03 9.74
N GLU A 63 14.86 -3.69 10.99
CA GLU A 63 13.94 -3.79 12.13
C GLU A 63 12.68 -2.94 11.94
N ILE A 64 12.82 -1.72 11.39
CA ILE A 64 11.71 -0.81 11.18
C ILE A 64 10.85 -1.28 10.02
N THR A 65 11.49 -1.73 8.94
CA THR A 65 10.75 -2.32 7.81
C THR A 65 9.99 -3.56 8.25
N ALA A 66 10.54 -4.39 9.14
CA ALA A 66 9.87 -5.56 9.68
C ALA A 66 8.66 -5.19 10.56
N GLN A 67 8.83 -4.23 11.47
CA GLN A 67 7.72 -3.73 12.31
C GLN A 67 6.62 -3.09 11.47
N ALA A 68 6.98 -2.28 10.48
CA ALA A 68 6.01 -1.68 9.57
C ALA A 68 5.26 -2.73 8.76
N ARG A 69 5.96 -3.77 8.28
CA ARG A 69 5.31 -4.90 7.58
C ARG A 69 4.29 -5.60 8.48
N ALA A 70 4.65 -5.89 9.72
CA ALA A 70 3.74 -6.54 10.67
C ALA A 70 2.46 -5.72 10.83
N LYS A 71 2.58 -4.41 11.07
CA LYS A 71 1.44 -3.50 11.21
C LYS A 71 0.55 -3.40 9.97
N VAL A 72 1.14 -3.50 8.78
CA VAL A 72 0.39 -3.50 7.50
C VAL A 72 -0.39 -4.81 7.35
N VAL A 73 0.24 -5.94 7.67
CA VAL A 73 -0.38 -7.27 7.61
C VAL A 73 -1.52 -7.40 8.64
N GLU A 74 -1.32 -6.92 9.87
CA GLU A 74 -2.36 -6.88 10.92
C GLU A 74 -3.62 -6.13 10.50
N ARG A 75 -3.47 -5.15 9.60
CA ARG A 75 -4.58 -4.34 9.04
C ARG A 75 -5.14 -4.89 7.73
N GLU A 76 -4.73 -6.11 7.35
CA GLU A 76 -5.18 -6.80 6.13
C GLU A 76 -4.95 -6.00 4.84
N LEU A 77 -3.94 -5.12 4.84
CA LEU A 77 -3.54 -4.37 3.65
C LEU A 77 -2.66 -5.26 2.76
N PRO A 78 -2.96 -5.39 1.45
CA PRO A 78 -2.10 -6.13 0.53
C PRO A 78 -0.72 -5.49 0.44
N VAL A 79 0.33 -6.21 0.84
CA VAL A 79 1.71 -5.70 0.88
C VAL A 79 2.68 -6.58 0.11
N PHE A 80 3.43 -5.97 -0.80
CA PHE A 80 4.43 -6.66 -1.61
C PHE A 80 5.85 -6.19 -1.28
N HIS A 81 6.82 -7.09 -1.43
CA HIS A 81 8.23 -6.80 -1.16
C HIS A 81 8.92 -6.00 -2.26
N SER A 82 8.27 -5.81 -3.41
CA SER A 82 8.76 -4.96 -4.49
C SER A 82 7.62 -4.45 -5.37
N PHE A 83 7.87 -3.36 -6.09
CA PHE A 83 6.96 -2.84 -7.11
C PHE A 83 6.65 -3.86 -8.20
N GLU A 84 7.64 -4.61 -8.69
CA GLU A 84 7.44 -5.59 -9.77
C GLU A 84 6.45 -6.68 -9.35
N ARG A 85 6.52 -7.10 -8.07
CA ARG A 85 5.57 -8.06 -7.52
C ARG A 85 4.16 -7.49 -7.40
N ALA A 86 4.03 -6.24 -6.95
CA ALA A 86 2.73 -5.57 -6.89
C ALA A 86 2.13 -5.36 -8.28
N ALA A 87 2.93 -4.90 -9.25
CA ALA A 87 2.52 -4.72 -10.63
C ALA A 87 2.09 -6.04 -11.27
N ARG A 88 2.85 -7.12 -11.04
CA ARG A 88 2.47 -8.45 -11.52
C ARG A 88 1.18 -8.95 -10.88
N ALA A 89 0.99 -8.73 -9.59
CA ALA A 89 -0.25 -9.12 -8.90
C ALA A 89 -1.45 -8.35 -9.46
N LEU A 90 -1.31 -7.04 -9.70
CA LEU A 90 -2.35 -6.22 -10.32
C LEU A 90 -2.68 -6.71 -11.72
N SER A 91 -1.68 -6.91 -12.57
CA SER A 91 -1.87 -7.42 -13.94
C SER A 91 -2.62 -8.75 -13.94
N LEU A 92 -2.25 -9.70 -13.07
CA LEU A 92 -2.95 -10.98 -12.97
C LEU A 92 -4.40 -10.84 -12.50
N ALA A 93 -4.65 -9.95 -11.54
CA ALA A 93 -6.01 -9.70 -11.05
C ALA A 93 -6.89 -9.06 -12.14
N THR A 94 -6.36 -8.06 -12.86
CA THR A 94 -7.07 -7.42 -13.97
C THR A 94 -7.32 -8.41 -15.12
N ASP A 95 -6.31 -9.20 -15.49
CA ASP A 95 -6.43 -10.22 -16.54
C ASP A 95 -7.48 -11.29 -16.21
N TYR A 96 -7.58 -11.68 -14.94
CA TYR A 96 -8.58 -12.65 -14.48
C TYR A 96 -10.00 -12.13 -14.74
N TRP A 97 -10.30 -10.90 -14.31
CA TRP A 97 -11.61 -10.29 -14.50
C TRP A 97 -11.93 -10.07 -15.99
N LEU A 98 -10.94 -9.67 -16.81
CA LEU A 98 -11.15 -9.50 -18.25
C LEU A 98 -11.41 -10.80 -19.01
N ARG A 99 -11.06 -11.97 -18.45
CA ARG A 99 -11.32 -13.28 -19.07
C ARG A 99 -12.64 -13.91 -18.65
N GLU A 100 -13.18 -13.49 -17.52
CA GLU A 100 -14.45 -14.00 -16.98
C GLU A 100 -15.67 -13.12 -17.34
N THR A 101 -15.45 -11.98 -18.01
CA THR A 101 -16.51 -11.10 -18.54
C THR A 101 -16.58 -11.19 -20.06
#